data_AF-A0A7S4C6S2-F1
#
_entry.id   AF-A0A7S4C6S2-F1
#
_cell.length_a   1.000
_cell.length_b   1.000
_cell.length_c   1.000
_cell.angle_alpha   90.00
_cell.angle_beta   90.00
_cell.angle_gamma   90.00
#
_symmetry.space_group_name_H-M   'P 1'
#
loop_
_entity.id
_entity.type
_entity.pdbx_description
1 polymer ?
#
loop_
_entity_poly.entity_id
_entity_poly.type
_entity_poly.pdbx_seq_one_letter_code
_entity_poly.pdbx_strand_id
1 'polypeptide(L)'
;QLFANTSRYGRLQSVSVAIAGRHAYIRFCCSTGDAMGMNMVGKGTNAVLMEVLSSFPGAELIALSGNYCTDKKPAAINWVNGRGKSVACEALIPGAIVRKVLKADPQRVAALNVHKNLVGSALAGSIGGFNAHASNLVTALFLACGQDPAQNVESSQCITTMEAVERDAVAE
;
A
#
# COMPACT_ATOMS: atom_id res chain seq x y z
N GLN A 1 -6.64 -16.91 18.32
CA GLN A 1 -7.53 -18.05 18.02
C GLN A 1 -8.85 -17.63 17.38
N LEU A 2 -9.64 -16.75 18.01
CA LEU A 2 -11.00 -16.39 17.54
C LEU A 2 -11.09 -15.95 16.07
N PHE A 3 -10.17 -15.08 15.61
CA PHE A 3 -10.13 -14.67 14.20
C PHE A 3 -10.00 -15.86 13.23
N ALA A 4 -9.13 -16.81 13.54
CA ALA A 4 -8.90 -17.97 12.67
C ALA A 4 -10.12 -18.90 12.59
N ASN A 5 -10.98 -18.90 13.62
CA ASN A 5 -12.21 -19.69 13.60
C ASN A 5 -13.25 -19.14 12.61
N THR A 6 -13.12 -17.89 12.14
CA THR A 6 -14.08 -17.30 11.19
C THR A 6 -13.77 -17.61 9.73
N SER A 7 -12.57 -18.12 9.41
CA SER A 7 -12.12 -18.41 8.04
C SER A 7 -11.00 -19.44 7.99
N ARG A 8 -11.08 -20.38 7.04
CA ARG A 8 -10.00 -21.36 6.78
C ARG A 8 -8.70 -20.69 6.32
N TYR A 9 -8.78 -19.56 5.62
CA TYR A 9 -7.62 -18.85 5.06
C TYR A 9 -7.13 -17.69 5.92
N GLY A 10 -8.03 -17.10 6.72
CA GLY A 10 -7.75 -15.90 7.49
C GLY A 10 -6.83 -16.17 8.67
N ARG A 11 -5.69 -15.46 8.77
CA ARG A 11 -4.84 -15.51 9.97
C ARG A 11 -4.53 -14.11 10.44
N LEU A 12 -4.79 -13.82 11.72
CA LEU A 12 -4.36 -12.60 12.36
C LEU A 12 -2.83 -12.63 12.49
N GLN A 13 -2.15 -11.60 11.98
CA GLN A 13 -0.70 -11.47 12.00
C GLN A 13 -0.25 -10.48 13.08
N SER A 14 -0.89 -9.33 13.16
CA SER A 14 -0.60 -8.32 14.18
C SER A 14 -1.81 -7.43 14.45
N VAL A 15 -1.77 -6.75 15.59
CA VAL A 15 -2.74 -5.72 15.98
C VAL A 15 -1.97 -4.50 16.42
N SER A 16 -2.35 -3.33 15.91
CA SER A 16 -1.83 -2.04 16.38
C SER A 16 -2.98 -1.20 16.92
N VAL A 17 -2.74 -0.46 18.01
CA VAL A 17 -3.76 0.37 18.65
C VAL A 17 -3.25 1.81 18.72
N ALA A 18 -4.07 2.76 18.27
CA ALA A 18 -3.87 4.17 18.54
C ALA A 18 -4.98 4.67 19.46
N ILE A 19 -4.62 5.49 20.45
CA ILE A 19 -5.54 6.06 21.42
C ILE A 19 -5.72 7.56 21.13
N ALA A 20 -6.96 8.03 21.10
CA ALA A 20 -7.31 9.45 21.04
C ALA A 20 -8.32 9.77 22.15
N GLY A 21 -7.82 10.28 23.28
CA GLY A 21 -8.64 10.48 24.47
C GLY A 21 -9.24 9.15 24.94
N ARG A 22 -10.58 9.08 24.99
CA ARG A 22 -11.33 7.87 25.37
C ARG A 22 -11.60 6.89 24.23
N HIS A 23 -11.09 7.16 23.02
CA HIS A 23 -11.29 6.32 21.84
C HIS A 23 -10.06 5.47 21.54
N ALA A 24 -10.29 4.20 21.19
CA ALA A 24 -9.26 3.29 20.71
C ALA A 24 -9.52 2.92 19.23
N TYR A 25 -8.51 3.13 18.39
CA TYR A 25 -8.51 2.76 16.98
C TYR A 25 -7.63 1.53 16.81
N ILE A 26 -8.24 0.39 16.49
CA ILE A 26 -7.57 -0.90 16.46
C ILE A 26 -7.39 -1.35 15.01
N ARG A 27 -6.15 -1.48 14.56
CA ARG A 27 -5.79 -1.94 13.22
C ARG A 27 -5.37 -3.41 13.26
N PHE A 28 -6.22 -4.27 12.71
CA PHE A 28 -5.95 -5.69 12.55
C PHE A 28 -5.23 -5.92 11.21
N CYS A 29 -4.05 -6.55 11.26
CA CYS A 29 -3.32 -7.00 10.08
C CYS A 29 -3.47 -8.52 9.95
N CYS A 30 -3.98 -8.99 8.82
CA CYS A 30 -4.32 -10.38 8.62
C CYS A 30 -3.90 -10.86 7.23
N SER A 31 -3.49 -12.12 7.12
CA SER A 31 -3.40 -12.80 5.83
C SER A 31 -4.77 -13.34 5.42
N THR A 32 -5.03 -13.39 4.11
CA THR A 32 -6.36 -13.64 3.54
C THR A 32 -6.33 -14.68 2.41
N GLY A 33 -5.21 -15.41 2.26
CA GLY A 33 -4.95 -16.25 1.08
C GLY A 33 -4.85 -15.38 -0.18
N ASP A 34 -5.51 -15.83 -1.25
CA ASP A 34 -5.54 -15.15 -2.55
C ASP A 34 -6.68 -14.11 -2.65
N ALA A 35 -7.59 -14.09 -1.68
CA ALA A 35 -8.62 -13.07 -1.64
C ALA A 35 -8.01 -11.73 -1.21
N MET A 36 -8.49 -10.63 -1.82
CA MET A 36 -8.21 -9.27 -1.30
C MET A 36 -8.64 -9.15 0.18
N GLY A 37 -9.76 -9.79 0.54
CA GLY A 37 -10.01 -10.22 1.91
C GLY A 37 -10.74 -9.23 2.82
N MET A 38 -11.22 -8.09 2.33
CA MET A 38 -11.99 -7.11 3.13
C MET A 38 -13.13 -7.74 3.94
N ASN A 39 -13.99 -8.55 3.32
CA ASN A 39 -15.10 -9.22 4.03
C ASN A 39 -14.61 -10.24 5.06
N MET A 40 -13.54 -10.98 4.73
CA MET A 40 -12.94 -11.97 5.61
C MET A 40 -12.36 -11.30 6.86
N VAL A 41 -11.62 -10.21 6.69
CA VAL A 41 -11.05 -9.43 7.77
C VAL A 41 -12.14 -8.77 8.60
N GLY A 42 -13.15 -8.16 7.99
CA GLY A 42 -14.28 -7.57 8.71
C GLY A 42 -14.99 -8.57 9.62
N LYS A 43 -15.31 -9.76 9.10
CA LYS A 43 -15.93 -10.84 9.89
C LYS A 43 -15.06 -11.30 11.06
N GLY A 44 -13.77 -11.55 10.80
CA GLY A 44 -12.83 -12.00 11.82
C GLY A 44 -12.59 -10.95 12.90
N THR A 45 -12.44 -9.69 12.50
CA THR A 45 -12.29 -8.55 13.43
C THR A 45 -13.52 -8.39 14.30
N ASN A 46 -14.73 -8.47 13.74
CA ASN A 46 -15.95 -8.38 14.52
C ASN A 46 -16.03 -9.48 15.60
N ALA A 47 -15.71 -10.73 15.25
CA ALA A 47 -15.70 -11.84 16.20
C ALA A 47 -14.68 -11.63 17.34
N VAL A 48 -13.49 -11.10 17.03
CA VAL A 48 -12.50 -10.77 18.07
C VAL A 48 -12.97 -9.61 18.94
N LEU A 49 -13.54 -8.56 18.34
CA LEU A 49 -13.98 -7.38 19.09
C LEU A 49 -15.13 -7.71 20.05
N MET A 50 -16.07 -8.58 19.68
CA MET A 50 -17.15 -9.00 20.58
C MET A 50 -16.63 -9.70 21.84
N GLU A 51 -15.56 -10.50 21.72
CA GLU A 51 -14.88 -11.08 22.88
C GLU A 51 -14.13 -10.02 23.70
N VAL A 52 -13.40 -9.13 23.04
CA VAL A 52 -12.66 -8.07 23.75
C VAL A 52 -13.62 -7.22 24.58
N LEU A 53 -14.75 -6.80 24.00
CA LEU A 53 -15.73 -5.97 24.69
C LEU A 53 -16.37 -6.64 25.91
N SER A 54 -16.51 -7.97 25.91
CA SER A 54 -17.01 -8.70 27.09
C SER A 54 -16.07 -8.59 28.30
N SER A 55 -14.78 -8.37 28.05
CA SER A 55 -13.74 -8.19 29.08
C SER A 55 -13.56 -6.73 29.53
N PHE A 56 -14.17 -5.76 28.85
CA PHE A 56 -14.08 -4.34 29.18
C PHE A 56 -15.48 -3.74 29.40
N PRO A 57 -16.10 -3.97 30.59
CA PRO A 57 -17.39 -3.39 30.92
C PRO A 57 -17.35 -1.86 30.80
N GLY A 58 -18.18 -1.30 29.91
CA GLY A 58 -18.23 0.14 29.61
C GLY A 58 -17.54 0.56 28.31
N ALA A 59 -16.84 -0.34 27.62
CA ALA A 59 -16.39 -0.11 26.25
C ALA A 59 -17.53 -0.38 25.26
N GLU A 60 -17.61 0.43 24.21
CA GLU A 60 -18.61 0.31 23.14
C GLU A 60 -17.94 0.28 21.77
N LEU A 61 -18.41 -0.62 20.89
CA LEU A 61 -18.02 -0.60 19.49
C LEU A 61 -18.79 0.49 18.73
N ILE A 62 -18.13 1.61 18.46
CA ILE A 62 -18.72 2.70 17.66
C ILE A 62 -18.86 2.28 16.19
N ALA A 63 -17.80 1.71 15.61
CA ALA A 63 -17.80 1.25 14.23
C ALA A 63 -16.71 0.19 14.01
N LEU A 64 -17.00 -0.79 13.16
CA LEU A 64 -16.00 -1.78 12.72
C LEU A 64 -14.89 -1.16 11.86
N SER A 65 -15.20 -0.05 11.16
CA SER A 65 -14.24 0.71 10.35
C SER A 65 -14.20 2.16 10.83
N GLY A 66 -13.26 2.48 11.71
CA GLY A 66 -13.00 3.84 12.19
C GLY A 66 -12.03 4.64 11.31
N ASN A 67 -11.98 4.39 10.00
CA ASN A 67 -11.02 4.95 9.03
C ASN A 67 -9.52 4.70 9.33
N TYR A 68 -9.19 3.90 10.34
CA TYR A 68 -7.82 3.51 10.69
C TYR A 68 -7.31 2.27 9.92
N CYS A 69 -8.07 1.82 8.90
CA CYS A 69 -7.71 0.69 8.05
C CYS A 69 -6.55 0.99 7.07
N THR A 70 -6.49 2.06 6.27
CA THR A 70 -7.54 2.96 5.74
C THR A 70 -7.95 2.44 4.35
N ASP A 71 -9.23 2.19 4.09
CA ASP A 71 -9.71 1.67 2.80
C ASP A 71 -10.14 2.82 1.88
N LYS A 72 -9.77 2.87 0.59
CA LYS A 72 -10.27 3.84 -0.41
C LYS A 72 -10.07 5.33 -0.09
N LYS A 73 -9.21 5.67 0.87
CA LYS A 73 -8.86 7.06 1.22
C LYS A 73 -7.34 7.19 1.33
N PRO A 74 -6.75 8.33 0.92
CA PRO A 74 -5.32 8.55 1.06
C PRO A 74 -4.97 8.63 2.55
N ALA A 75 -4.01 7.82 2.99
CA ALA A 75 -3.57 7.79 4.38
C ALA A 75 -2.09 7.43 4.48
N ALA A 76 -1.35 8.19 5.28
CA ALA A 76 0.07 7.93 5.56
C ALA A 76 0.28 6.56 6.22
N ILE A 77 -0.68 6.07 7.00
CA ILE A 77 -0.57 4.77 7.67
C ILE A 77 -0.52 3.59 6.69
N ASN A 78 -1.14 3.72 5.51
CA ASN A 78 -1.04 2.72 4.45
C ASN A 78 0.34 2.78 3.78
N TRP A 79 0.91 3.99 3.64
CA TRP A 79 2.24 4.19 3.07
C TRP A 79 3.35 3.64 3.96
N VAL A 80 3.30 3.94 5.27
CA VAL A 80 4.36 3.58 6.21
C VAL A 80 4.28 2.12 6.64
N ASN A 81 3.08 1.62 6.96
CA ASN A 81 2.92 0.27 7.52
C ASN A 81 2.44 -0.75 6.48
N GLY A 82 2.19 -0.33 5.24
CA GLY A 82 1.58 -1.14 4.20
C GLY A 82 0.08 -1.37 4.40
N ARG A 83 -0.57 -1.86 3.35
CA ARG A 83 -1.92 -2.46 3.36
C ARG A 83 -2.06 -3.39 2.16
N GLY A 84 -2.50 -4.63 2.38
CA GLY A 84 -2.55 -5.63 1.31
C GLY A 84 -1.16 -6.17 1.00
N LYS A 85 -0.66 -5.96 -0.22
CA LYS A 85 0.66 -6.42 -0.65
C LYS A 85 1.62 -5.22 -0.77
N SER A 86 2.81 -5.35 -0.19
CA SER A 86 3.92 -4.41 -0.41
C SER A 86 4.91 -5.05 -1.38
N VAL A 87 5.24 -4.36 -2.47
CA VAL A 87 6.00 -4.92 -3.61
C VAL A 87 7.10 -3.95 -4.03
N ALA A 88 8.26 -4.51 -4.41
CA ALA A 88 9.36 -3.78 -5.03
C ALA A 88 9.73 -4.46 -6.36
N CYS A 89 10.16 -3.67 -7.34
CA CYS A 89 10.59 -4.13 -8.66
C CYS A 89 11.73 -3.24 -9.15
N GLU A 90 12.73 -3.82 -9.80
CA GLU A 90 13.89 -3.12 -10.36
C GLU A 90 14.24 -3.65 -11.75
N ALA A 91 14.89 -2.81 -12.55
CA ALA A 91 15.39 -3.19 -13.86
C ALA A 91 16.61 -2.34 -14.24
N LEU A 92 17.59 -2.95 -14.91
CA LEU A 92 18.69 -2.26 -15.55
C LEU A 92 18.38 -2.10 -17.05
N ILE A 93 18.32 -0.86 -17.52
CA ILE A 93 18.05 -0.57 -18.94
C ILE A 93 19.35 -0.07 -19.60
N PRO A 94 19.88 -0.77 -20.62
CA PRO A 94 21.09 -0.33 -21.30
C PRO A 94 20.92 1.08 -21.90
N GLY A 95 21.92 1.96 -21.74
CA GLY A 95 21.84 3.34 -22.23
C GLY A 95 21.58 3.45 -23.73
N ALA A 96 22.05 2.47 -24.53
CA ALA A 96 21.73 2.38 -25.95
C ALA A 96 20.22 2.15 -26.21
N ILE A 97 19.55 1.35 -25.37
CA ILE A 97 18.10 1.14 -25.44
C ILE A 97 17.34 2.39 -25.01
N VAL A 98 17.78 3.07 -23.95
CA VAL A 98 17.18 4.36 -23.54
C VAL A 98 17.24 5.37 -24.69
N ARG A 99 18.40 5.53 -25.33
CA ARG A 99 18.55 6.45 -26.48
C ARG A 99 17.75 6.00 -27.70
N LYS A 100 17.79 4.71 -28.04
CA LYS A 100 17.16 4.18 -29.26
C LYS A 100 15.65 4.07 -29.15
N VAL A 101 15.11 3.62 -28.01
CA VAL A 101 13.69 3.30 -27.84
C VAL A 101 12.98 4.44 -27.12
N LEU A 102 13.48 4.87 -25.96
CA LEU A 102 12.86 5.94 -25.17
C LEU A 102 13.16 7.34 -25.73
N LYS A 103 14.08 7.44 -26.71
CA LYS A 103 14.50 8.69 -27.36
C LYS A 103 14.97 9.74 -26.36
N ALA A 104 15.59 9.28 -25.28
CA ALA A 104 16.01 10.09 -24.15
C ALA A 104 17.48 9.85 -23.81
N ASP A 105 18.04 10.75 -23.02
CA ASP A 105 19.37 10.60 -22.44
C ASP A 105 19.26 10.01 -21.02
N PRO A 106 19.99 8.92 -20.67
CA PRO A 106 19.88 8.27 -19.36
C PRO A 106 20.08 9.21 -18.18
N GLN A 107 21.08 10.10 -18.25
CA GLN A 107 21.39 11.05 -17.19
C GLN A 107 20.25 12.05 -17.02
N ARG A 108 19.68 12.55 -18.12
CA ARG A 108 18.48 13.41 -18.07
C ARG A 108 17.25 12.71 -17.50
N VAL A 109 17.04 11.43 -17.79
CA VAL A 109 15.93 10.65 -17.25
C VAL A 109 16.07 10.50 -15.73
N ALA A 110 17.27 10.16 -15.24
CA ALA A 110 17.54 10.09 -13.81
C ALA A 110 17.34 11.45 -13.11
N ALA A 111 17.87 12.53 -13.69
CA ALA A 111 17.68 13.88 -13.17
C ALA A 111 16.20 14.30 -13.15
N LEU A 112 15.45 14.00 -14.21
CA LEU A 112 14.01 14.24 -14.27
C LEU A 112 13.28 13.51 -13.15
N ASN A 113 13.63 12.25 -12.87
CA ASN A 113 13.02 11.49 -11.77
C ASN A 113 13.22 12.21 -10.43
N VAL A 114 14.44 12.67 -10.14
CA VAL A 114 14.73 13.42 -8.91
C VAL A 114 13.89 14.70 -8.83
N HIS A 115 13.91 15.54 -9.87
CA HIS A 115 13.22 16.82 -9.82
C HIS A 115 11.70 16.70 -9.85
N LYS A 116 11.15 15.72 -10.58
CA LYS A 116 9.71 15.56 -10.77
C LYS A 116 9.07 14.66 -9.72
N ASN A 117 9.56 13.43 -9.58
CA ASN A 117 8.93 12.42 -8.73
C ASN A 117 9.30 12.57 -7.26
N LEU A 118 10.48 13.11 -6.96
CA LEU A 118 10.94 13.29 -5.57
C LEU A 118 10.71 14.73 -5.10
N VAL A 119 11.51 15.68 -5.61
CA VAL A 119 11.48 17.08 -5.17
C VAL A 119 10.13 17.73 -5.47
N GLY A 120 9.60 17.57 -6.68
CA GLY A 120 8.30 18.10 -7.06
C GLY A 120 7.16 17.56 -6.19
N SER A 121 7.09 16.25 -5.97
CA SER A 121 6.09 15.64 -5.08
C SER A 121 6.27 16.06 -3.62
N ALA A 122 7.50 16.24 -3.14
CA ALA A 122 7.76 16.73 -1.79
C ALA A 122 7.26 18.17 -1.61
N LEU A 123 7.54 19.07 -2.57
CA LEU A 123 7.03 20.45 -2.55
C LEU A 123 5.50 20.50 -2.63
N ALA A 124 4.87 19.54 -3.30
CA ALA A 124 3.42 19.42 -3.37
C ALA A 124 2.76 18.82 -2.11
N GLY A 125 3.54 18.41 -1.10
CA GLY A 125 3.00 17.75 0.11
C GLY A 125 2.40 16.37 -0.17
N SER A 126 2.87 15.68 -1.21
CA SER A 126 2.38 14.36 -1.59
C SER A 126 2.81 13.29 -0.58
N ILE A 127 1.89 12.41 -0.20
CA ILE A 127 2.17 11.23 0.65
C ILE A 127 1.92 9.96 -0.17
N GLY A 128 2.99 9.25 -0.49
CA GLY A 128 2.97 8.03 -1.31
C GLY A 128 2.84 8.26 -2.82
N GLY A 129 2.75 9.50 -3.30
CA GLY A 129 2.68 9.84 -4.72
C GLY A 129 4.02 10.30 -5.30
N PHE A 130 5.09 9.53 -5.10
CA PHE A 130 6.45 9.85 -5.59
C PHE A 130 6.74 9.15 -6.92
N ASN A 131 5.80 9.26 -7.87
CA ASN A 131 5.83 8.55 -9.14
C ASN A 131 5.23 9.42 -10.26
N ALA A 132 5.29 8.94 -11.50
CA ALA A 132 4.73 9.68 -12.64
C ALA A 132 3.24 9.44 -12.83
N HIS A 133 2.82 8.18 -12.95
CA HIS A 133 1.44 7.82 -13.25
C HIS A 133 1.12 6.36 -12.86
N ALA A 134 1.59 5.89 -11.70
CA ALA A 134 1.34 4.52 -11.23
C ALA A 134 -0.17 4.18 -11.23
N SER A 135 -0.99 5.17 -10.85
CA SER A 135 -2.45 5.13 -10.87
C SER A 135 -3.04 4.70 -12.23
N ASN A 136 -2.46 5.13 -13.35
CA ASN A 136 -2.97 4.77 -14.68
C ASN A 136 -2.82 3.25 -14.93
N LEU A 137 -1.65 2.69 -14.61
CA LEU A 137 -1.38 1.26 -14.80
C LEU A 137 -2.21 0.41 -13.83
N VAL A 138 -2.24 0.80 -12.55
CA VAL A 138 -3.02 0.10 -11.53
C VAL A 138 -4.50 0.09 -11.89
N THR A 139 -5.08 1.22 -12.28
CA THR A 139 -6.49 1.30 -12.69
C THR A 139 -6.79 0.40 -13.88
N ALA A 140 -5.94 0.44 -14.92
CA ALA A 140 -6.13 -0.37 -16.12
C ALA A 140 -6.13 -1.87 -15.79
N LEU A 141 -5.16 -2.33 -14.99
CA LEU A 141 -5.08 -3.72 -14.54
C LEU A 141 -6.24 -4.08 -13.62
N PHE A 142 -6.63 -3.20 -12.70
CA PHE A 142 -7.74 -3.45 -11.78
C PHE A 142 -9.04 -3.68 -12.54
N LEU A 143 -9.34 -2.83 -13.52
CA LEU A 143 -10.52 -2.98 -14.37
C LEU A 143 -10.46 -4.25 -15.22
N ALA A 144 -9.30 -4.54 -15.84
CA ALA A 144 -9.13 -5.73 -16.68
C ALA A 144 -9.21 -7.04 -15.89
N CYS A 145 -8.77 -7.04 -14.62
CA CYS A 145 -8.72 -8.23 -13.77
C CYS A 145 -9.88 -8.30 -12.76
N GLY A 146 -10.93 -7.48 -12.89
CA GLY A 146 -12.11 -7.52 -12.02
C GLY A 146 -11.84 -7.17 -10.55
N GLN A 147 -10.86 -6.31 -10.29
CA GLN A 147 -10.55 -5.78 -8.96
C GLN A 147 -11.47 -4.60 -8.60
N ASP A 148 -11.40 -4.10 -7.37
CA ASP A 148 -12.15 -2.93 -6.93
C ASP A 148 -11.42 -1.63 -7.34
N PRO A 149 -11.90 -0.90 -8.37
CA PRO A 149 -11.18 0.27 -8.90
C PRO A 149 -11.11 1.43 -7.88
N ALA A 150 -11.99 1.47 -6.89
CA ALA A 150 -11.93 2.51 -5.85
C ALA A 150 -10.70 2.33 -4.95
N GLN A 151 -10.15 1.12 -4.86
CA GLN A 151 -8.93 0.84 -4.11
C GLN A 151 -7.65 1.30 -4.82
N ASN A 152 -7.76 1.87 -6.02
CA ASN A 152 -6.64 2.54 -6.68
C ASN A 152 -6.10 3.73 -5.85
N VAL A 153 -6.93 4.34 -5.00
CA VAL A 153 -6.52 5.42 -4.08
C VAL A 153 -5.32 5.01 -3.20
N GLU A 154 -5.36 3.80 -2.66
CA GLU A 154 -4.29 3.24 -1.85
C GLU A 154 -3.30 2.39 -2.66
N SER A 155 -3.77 1.68 -3.69
CA SER A 155 -2.94 0.72 -4.44
C SER A 155 -1.98 1.38 -5.43
N SER A 156 -2.20 2.67 -5.74
CA SER A 156 -1.30 3.46 -6.60
C SER A 156 -0.23 4.23 -5.83
N GLN A 157 -0.15 4.07 -4.51
CA GLN A 157 0.97 4.57 -3.72
C GLN A 157 2.26 3.92 -4.22
N CYS A 158 3.21 4.72 -4.68
CA CYS A 158 4.42 4.26 -5.33
C CYS A 158 5.50 5.34 -5.25
N ILE A 159 6.74 4.88 -4.99
CA ILE A 159 7.95 5.67 -5.16
C ILE A 159 8.76 5.11 -6.32
N THR A 160 9.18 5.98 -7.23
CA THR A 160 10.06 5.62 -8.34
C THR A 160 11.41 6.29 -8.14
N THR A 161 12.47 5.49 -8.10
CA THR A 161 13.86 5.94 -8.08
C THR A 161 14.53 5.54 -9.39
N MET A 162 15.47 6.36 -9.84
CA MET A 162 16.25 6.13 -11.05
C MET A 162 17.65 6.67 -10.84
N GLU A 163 18.64 5.87 -11.19
CA GLU A 163 20.06 6.23 -11.11
C GLU A 163 20.72 5.91 -12.44
N ALA A 164 21.50 6.86 -12.95
CA ALA A 164 22.37 6.60 -14.09
C ALA A 164 23.64 5.94 -13.56
N VAL A 165 23.78 4.65 -13.82
CA VAL A 165 24.95 3.88 -13.40
C VAL A 165 25.91 3.71 -14.57
N GLU A 166 27.18 4.03 -14.36
CA GLU A 166 28.25 3.57 -15.23
C GLU A 166 28.61 2.16 -14.77
N ARG A 167 28.28 1.15 -15.59
CA ARG A 167 28.93 -0.15 -15.43
C ARG A 167 30.23 -0.09 -16.22
N ASP A 168 31.35 -0.02 -15.50
CA ASP A 168 32.57 -0.63 -16.01
C ASP A 168 32.24 -2.09 -16.36
N ALA A 169 32.70 -2.55 -17.52
CA ALA A 169 32.47 -3.92 -17.96
C ALA A 169 33.14 -4.90 -16.99
N VAL A 170 32.47 -5.25 -15.89
CA VAL A 170 32.87 -6.33 -15.00
C VAL A 170 31.63 -7.11 -14.55
N ALA A 171 31.69 -8.39 -14.90
CA ALA A 171 30.86 -9.54 -14.52
C ALA A 171 29.67 -9.87 -15.47
N GLU A 172 29.95 -10.91 -16.27
CA GLU A 172 29.03 -11.84 -16.95
C GLU A 172 27.93 -12.38 -16.04
#